data_AF-Q8RTY8-F1
#
_entry.id   AF-Q8RTY8-F1
#
_cell.length_a   1.000
_cell.length_b   1.000
_cell.length_c   1.000
_cell.angle_alpha   90.00
_cell.angle_beta   90.00
_cell.angle_gamma   90.00
#
_symmetry.space_group_name_H-M   'P 1'
#
loop_
_entity.id
_entity.type
_entity.pdbx_description
1 polymer ?
#
loop_
_entity_poly.entity_id
_entity_poly.type
_entity_poly.pdbx_seq_one_letter_code
_entity_poly.pdbx_strand_id
1 'polypeptide(L)'
;LQIELNALLALIGWGTVTLELLSEDQSLRIVHENLPQVGSAGEPSGTWLAPVLEGLYGRWVTSQAGAFGDYVVTRDVDAEDLNAVPRQTIIMYMRVRSSAT
;
A
#
# COMPACT_ATOMS: atom_id res chain seq x y z
N LEU A 1 12.67 -0.84 -8.63
CA LEU A 1 11.33 -0.61 -8.04
C LEU A 1 11.36 -0.20 -6.58
N GLN A 2 11.53 -1.08 -5.59
CA GLN A 2 11.45 -0.69 -4.16
C GLN A 2 12.44 0.44 -3.78
N ILE A 3 13.70 0.33 -4.21
CA ILE A 3 14.74 1.35 -3.92
C ILE A 3 14.34 2.73 -4.49
N GLU A 4 13.89 2.76 -5.74
CA GLU A 4 13.48 4.01 -6.43
C GLU A 4 12.24 4.63 -5.79
N LEU A 5 11.26 3.79 -5.44
CA LEU A 5 10.05 4.21 -4.75
C LEU A 5 10.38 4.81 -3.37
N ASN A 6 11.26 4.16 -2.62
CA ASN A 6 11.72 4.65 -1.32
C ASN A 6 12.52 5.95 -1.43
N ALA A 7 13.32 6.12 -2.48
CA ALA A 7 14.01 7.38 -2.72
C ALA A 7 13.03 8.55 -2.95
N LEU A 8 11.95 8.32 -3.69
CA LEU A 8 10.91 9.32 -3.93
C LEU A 8 10.07 9.62 -2.68
N LEU A 9 9.68 8.58 -1.92
CA LEU A 9 8.95 8.75 -0.66
C LEU A 9 9.78 9.52 0.37
N ALA A 10 11.08 9.22 0.47
CA ALA A 10 12.00 9.93 1.33
C ALA A 10 12.12 11.42 0.95
N LEU A 11 12.16 11.74 -0.34
CA LEU A 11 12.24 13.13 -0.83
C LEU A 11 11.07 14.00 -0.35
N ILE A 12 9.88 13.43 -0.22
CA ILE A 12 8.67 14.14 0.23
C ILE A 12 8.33 13.90 1.71
N GLY A 13 9.18 13.15 2.43
CA GLY A 13 8.96 12.82 3.84
C GLY A 13 7.77 11.89 4.09
N TRP A 14 7.45 11.02 3.14
CA TRP A 14 6.31 10.09 3.21
C TRP A 14 6.73 8.66 3.58
N GLY A 15 7.78 8.51 4.38
CA GLY A 15 8.18 7.21 4.91
C GLY A 15 8.81 6.28 3.88
N THR A 16 8.56 4.97 4.04
CA THR A 16 9.23 3.90 3.29
C THR A 16 8.29 2.75 3.00
N VAL A 17 8.58 1.98 1.96
CA VAL A 17 7.89 0.74 1.63
C VAL A 17 8.80 -0.49 1.57
N THR A 18 8.19 -1.63 1.88
CA THR A 18 8.67 -2.97 1.58
C THR A 18 7.70 -3.65 0.62
N LEU A 19 8.24 -4.24 -0.45
CA LEU A 19 7.49 -4.98 -1.47
C LEU A 19 7.84 -6.47 -1.34
N GLU A 20 6.82 -7.31 -1.16
CA GLU A 20 6.97 -8.74 -0.94
C GLU A 20 6.05 -9.51 -1.88
N LEU A 21 6.61 -10.39 -2.73
CA LEU A 21 5.82 -11.25 -3.59
C LEU A 21 5.42 -12.51 -2.83
N LEU A 22 4.11 -12.68 -2.62
CA LEU A 22 3.52 -13.83 -1.96
C LEU A 22 3.13 -14.86 -3.02
N SER A 23 3.98 -15.87 -3.21
CA SER A 23 3.83 -16.89 -4.26
C SER A 23 2.56 -17.74 -4.11
N GLU A 24 2.15 -18.04 -2.87
CA GLU A 24 0.97 -18.87 -2.58
C GLU A 24 -0.33 -18.18 -3.03
N ASP A 25 -0.42 -16.86 -2.81
CA ASP A 25 -1.59 -16.05 -3.10
C ASP A 25 -1.53 -15.34 -4.46
N GLN A 26 -0.45 -15.54 -5.22
CA GLN A 26 -0.12 -14.78 -6.43
C GLN A 26 -0.33 -13.27 -6.23
N SER A 27 0.11 -12.76 -5.08
CA SER A 27 -0.16 -11.39 -4.66
C SER A 27 1.13 -10.64 -4.35
N LEU A 28 1.12 -9.33 -4.58
CA LEU A 28 2.18 -8.45 -4.11
C LEU A 28 1.69 -7.77 -2.82
N ARG A 29 2.37 -8.06 -1.72
CA ARG A 29 2.19 -7.36 -0.46
C ARG A 29 3.03 -6.10 -0.44
N ILE A 30 2.41 -4.99 -0.06
CA ILE A 30 3.02 -3.68 0.06
C ILE A 30 2.85 -3.25 1.51
N VAL A 31 3.97 -3.11 2.23
CA VAL A 31 3.99 -2.60 3.60
C VAL A 31 4.57 -1.20 3.56
N HIS A 32 3.76 -0.19 3.86
CA HIS A 32 4.16 1.21 3.93
C HIS A 32 4.30 1.61 5.40
N GLU A 33 5.46 2.09 5.83
CA GLU A 33 5.73 2.53 7.20
C GLU A 33 6.10 4.03 7.27
N ASN A 34 5.97 4.62 8.46
CA ASN A 34 6.33 6.01 8.75
C ASN A 34 5.55 7.03 7.91
N LEU A 35 4.25 6.78 7.74
CA LEU A 35 3.31 7.69 7.10
C LEU A 35 3.41 9.12 7.65
N PRO A 36 3.32 10.15 6.79
CA PRO A 36 3.32 11.52 7.25
C PRO A 36 2.12 11.74 8.18
N GLN A 37 2.36 12.35 9.35
CA GLN A 37 1.26 12.75 10.23
C GLN A 37 0.59 13.98 9.65
N VAL A 38 -0.37 13.75 8.75
CA VAL A 38 -1.20 14.83 8.25
C VAL A 38 -2.31 15.08 9.25
N GLY A 39 -2.40 16.33 9.73
CA GLY A 39 -3.46 16.76 10.63
C GLY A 39 -4.83 16.35 10.09
N SER A 40 -5.65 15.78 10.96
CA SER A 40 -6.91 15.15 10.60
C SER A 40 -7.97 15.57 11.60
N ALA A 41 -9.16 15.88 11.09
CA ALA A 41 -10.34 16.10 11.93
C ALA A 41 -11.06 14.77 12.29
N GLY A 42 -10.64 13.64 11.69
CA GLY A 42 -11.19 12.31 11.96
C GLY A 42 -10.44 11.56 13.05
N GLU A 43 -11.12 10.60 13.68
CA GLU A 43 -10.59 9.72 14.73
C GLU A 43 -10.46 8.29 14.18
N PRO A 44 -9.25 7.67 14.15
CA PRO A 44 -7.96 8.25 14.54
C PRO A 44 -7.37 9.18 13.48
N SER A 45 -6.55 10.12 13.92
CA SER A 45 -5.93 11.12 13.04
C SER A 45 -5.09 10.48 11.92
N GLY A 46 -5.32 10.92 10.67
CA GLY A 46 -4.54 10.52 9.50
C GLY A 46 -5.14 9.34 8.71
N THR A 47 -6.25 8.77 9.17
CA THR A 47 -6.90 7.60 8.53
C THR A 47 -7.32 7.86 7.08
N TRP A 48 -7.64 9.12 6.73
CA TRP A 48 -8.02 9.51 5.38
C TRP A 48 -6.90 9.27 4.35
N LEU A 49 -5.64 9.26 4.78
CA LEU A 49 -4.49 9.08 3.89
C LEU A 49 -4.39 7.63 3.37
N ALA A 50 -4.89 6.67 4.13
CA ALA A 50 -4.81 5.25 3.77
C ALA A 50 -5.48 4.93 2.41
N PRO A 51 -6.74 5.30 2.13
CA PRO A 51 -7.34 5.09 0.81
C PRO A 51 -6.68 5.92 -0.30
N VAL A 52 -6.03 7.05 0.01
CA VAL A 52 -5.26 7.82 -0.99
C VAL A 52 -4.03 7.03 -1.43
N LEU A 53 -3.34 6.39 -0.49
CA LEU A 53 -2.20 5.54 -0.79
C LEU A 53 -2.60 4.26 -1.54
N GLU A 54 -3.75 3.68 -1.21
CA GLU A 54 -4.34 2.57 -1.97
C GLU A 54 -4.50 2.94 -3.45
N GLY A 55 -5.06 4.13 -3.74
CA GLY A 55 -5.18 4.66 -5.10
C GLY A 55 -3.83 4.95 -5.76
N LEU A 56 -2.88 5.54 -5.03
CA LEU A 56 -1.54 5.83 -5.52
C LEU A 56 -0.81 4.56 -5.94
N TYR A 57 -0.81 3.54 -5.09
CA TYR A 57 -0.17 2.26 -5.37
C TYR A 57 -0.89 1.49 -6.48
N GLY A 58 -2.22 1.52 -6.51
CA GLY A 58 -2.99 0.96 -7.62
C GLY A 58 -2.62 1.59 -8.96
N ARG A 59 -2.45 2.92 -9.01
CA ARG A 59 -2.03 3.59 -10.25
C ARG A 59 -0.56 3.31 -10.59
N TRP A 60 0.33 3.34 -9.61
CA TRP A 60 1.76 3.08 -9.82
C TRP A 60 1.98 1.71 -10.44
N VAL A 61 1.37 0.65 -9.88
CA VAL A 61 1.44 -0.71 -10.42
C VAL A 61 0.94 -0.77 -11.85
N THR A 62 -0.27 -0.25 -12.10
CA THR A 62 -0.89 -0.31 -13.44
C THR A 62 -0.17 0.55 -14.47
N SER A 63 0.77 1.39 -14.05
CA SER A 63 1.65 2.16 -14.93
C SER A 63 2.99 1.48 -15.23
N GLN A 64 3.31 0.35 -14.59
CA GLN A 64 4.58 -0.35 -14.85
C GLN A 64 4.60 -0.97 -16.25
N ALA A 65 5.78 -1.00 -16.87
CA ALA A 65 5.96 -1.66 -18.15
C ALA A 65 5.62 -3.15 -18.02
N GLY A 66 4.71 -3.64 -18.87
CA GLY A 66 4.26 -5.04 -18.83
C GLY A 66 3.19 -5.34 -17.78
N ALA A 67 2.59 -4.33 -17.14
CA ALA A 67 1.38 -4.54 -16.36
C ALA A 67 0.22 -4.92 -17.31
N PHE A 68 -0.25 -6.16 -17.23
CA PHE A 68 -1.37 -6.68 -18.01
C PHE A 68 -2.41 -7.31 -17.07
N GLY A 69 -3.67 -6.93 -17.24
CA GLY A 69 -4.79 -7.40 -16.42
C GLY A 69 -5.39 -6.31 -15.53
N ASP A 70 -6.57 -6.62 -15.00
CA ASP A 70 -7.26 -5.76 -14.03
C ASP A 70 -6.68 -6.03 -12.64
N TYR A 71 -5.76 -5.20 -12.17
CA TYR A 71 -5.25 -5.31 -10.80
C TYR A 71 -6.18 -4.60 -9.82
N VAL A 72 -6.36 -5.20 -8.65
CA VAL A 72 -7.01 -4.55 -7.51
C VAL A 72 -5.99 -4.47 -6.39
N VAL A 73 -5.86 -3.28 -5.81
CA VAL A 73 -5.14 -3.07 -4.55
C VAL A 73 -6.19 -2.96 -3.46
N THR A 74 -6.06 -3.78 -2.43
CA THR A 74 -6.93 -3.76 -1.26
C THR A 74 -6.10 -3.59 -0.01
N ARG A 75 -6.52 -2.69 0.88
CA ARG A 75 -5.94 -2.59 2.23
C ARG A 75 -6.29 -3.82 3.05
N ASP A 76 -5.31 -4.29 3.83
CA ASP A 76 -5.54 -5.27 4.87
C ASP A 76 -6.15 -4.56 6.09
N VAL A 77 -7.48 -4.59 6.20
CA VAL A 77 -8.22 -3.98 7.31
C VAL A 77 -8.32 -4.90 8.53
N ASP A 78 -8.09 -6.20 8.31
CA ASP A 78 -8.22 -7.26 9.31
C ASP A 78 -6.85 -7.81 9.76
N ALA A 79 -5.74 -7.21 9.32
CA ALA A 79 -4.40 -7.57 9.77
C ALA A 79 -4.43 -7.70 11.30
N GLU A 80 -4.23 -8.93 11.77
CA GLU A 80 -4.59 -9.45 13.10
C GLU A 80 -3.93 -8.72 14.29
N ASP A 81 -3.16 -7.68 14.03
CA ASP A 81 -2.36 -6.99 15.00
C ASP A 81 -2.21 -5.48 14.70
N LEU A 82 -3.32 -4.78 14.47
CA LEU A 82 -3.35 -3.31 14.47
C LEU A 82 -2.73 -2.68 15.75
N ASN A 83 -2.56 -3.48 16.81
CA ASN A 83 -1.88 -3.11 18.05
C ASN A 83 -0.37 -3.45 18.08
N ALA A 84 0.14 -4.40 17.27
CA ALA A 84 1.58 -4.67 17.12
C ALA A 84 2.23 -3.97 15.92
N VAL A 85 1.41 -3.49 14.99
CA VAL A 85 1.85 -2.67 13.87
C VAL A 85 2.00 -1.22 14.34
N PRO A 86 3.16 -0.55 14.12
CA PRO A 86 3.33 0.85 14.48
C PRO A 86 2.20 1.70 13.85
N ARG A 87 1.66 2.68 14.61
CA ARG A 87 0.51 3.55 14.24
C ARG A 87 0.54 4.16 12.83
N GLN A 88 1.68 4.13 12.15
CA GLN A 88 1.92 4.74 10.85
C GLN A 88 2.26 3.69 9.79
N THR A 89 1.62 2.52 9.85
CA THR A 89 1.84 1.46 8.86
C THR A 89 0.54 1.11 8.15
N ILE A 90 0.62 0.92 6.83
CA ILE A 90 -0.47 0.38 6.01
C ILE A 90 0.05 -0.85 5.29
N ILE A 91 -0.72 -1.94 5.38
CA ILE A 91 -0.50 -3.14 4.60
C ILE A 91 -1.54 -3.18 3.48
N MET A 92 -1.08 -3.42 2.26
CA MET A 92 -1.93 -3.58 1.08
C MET A 92 -1.54 -4.85 0.34
N TYR A 93 -2.52 -5.48 -0.27
CA TYR A 93 -2.31 -6.57 -1.22
C TYR A 93 -2.78 -6.14 -2.58
N MET A 94 -1.95 -6.44 -3.57
CA MET A 94 -2.29 -6.31 -4.97
C MET A 94 -2.50 -7.70 -5.56
N ARG A 95 -3.64 -7.89 -6.22
CA ARG A 95 -4.03 -9.15 -6.83
C ARG A 95 -4.62 -8.89 -8.21
N VAL A 96 -4.50 -9.86 -9.12
CA VAL A 96 -5.29 -9.84 -10.36
C VAL A 96 -6.76 -10.04 -9.97
N ARG A 97 -7.63 -9.21 -10.51
CA ARG A 97 -9.07 -9.33 -10.33
C ARG A 97 -9.49 -10.67 -10.92
N SER A 98 -9.96 -11.56 -10.05
CA SER A 98 -10.57 -12.80 -10.51
C SER A 98 -11.79 -12.43 -11.36
N SER A 99 -11.78 -12.82 -12.63
CA SER A 99 -13.00 -12.82 -13.44
C SER A 99 -13.93 -13.86 -12.84
N ALA A 100 -14.99 -13.39 -12.16
CA ALA A 100 -16.09 -14.26 -11.76
C ALA A 100 -16.64 -14.92 -13.04
N THR A 101 -16.36 -16.21 -13.20
CA THR A 101 -16.99 -17.10 -14.19
C THR A 101 -18.38 -17.47 -13.76
#